data_AF-A0A933VLS8-F1
#
_entry.id   AF-A0A933VLS8-F1
#
_cell.length_a   1.000
_cell.length_b   1.000
_cell.length_c   1.000
_cell.angle_alpha   90.00
_cell.angle_beta   90.00
_cell.angle_gamma   90.00
#
_symmetry.space_group_name_H-M   'P 1'
#
loop_
_entity.id
_entity.type
_entity.pdbx_description
1 polymer ?
#
loop_
_entity_poly.entity_id
_entity_poly.type
_entity_poly.pdbx_seq_one_letter_code
_entity_poly.pdbx_strand_id
1 'polypeptide(L)'
;MRRLVADACVIGSGAGGAPAAKELAEAGLRVVVLEEGEWQDHRTFTARPREMTARLYRDAGQLATVGTPPIMLPLGRAVGGTTVVNSGTCFRTPDRVLARWRAEHGLEDLTPQALAPVFDRVEDTIGVARVPADLAGGNAAVVRRGAEALGVSGDFLLRNARGCVGSGVCAFGCPSGAKQHMGATYARLAVEAGAEVVTGARVREVVVERGAVREAVADGVRVRAPLVVVAAGTLLTPGLLRRSGIRSPALGRNLTIHPASAARAVMDEDVDPWRGVPQSYYVDELAEDGIMLEGIAGPPDQAAMATPGRGDLHRERMLAVRRTASFGVMVSDGATGSVREVLGRPLVRYDLHPRDAERFRRGFELLARIFFAAGAREVLVPLGGVPPLRDGDTSPLRDRVVRPRDVQAMAFHPLGTARMGTDPARSVVGSDLQVHGVRGLHVADGSVVPTSPGVNPQVTIMALATRMAHALAGGRLATA
;
A
#
# COMPACT_ATOMS: atom_id res chain seq x y z
N MET A 1 14.96 -14.73 -28.20
CA MET A 1 14.24 -13.58 -27.62
C MET A 1 12.94 -13.40 -28.40
N ARG A 2 11.79 -13.61 -27.74
CA ARG A 2 10.44 -13.48 -28.32
C ARG A 2 10.17 -12.02 -28.68
N ARG A 3 9.50 -11.75 -29.80
CA ARG A 3 9.10 -10.40 -30.23
C ARG A 3 7.58 -10.33 -30.35
N LEU A 4 6.97 -9.34 -29.72
CA LEU A 4 5.53 -9.09 -29.73
C LEU A 4 5.27 -7.68 -30.27
N VAL A 5 4.10 -7.50 -30.87
CA VAL A 5 3.60 -6.20 -31.33
C VAL A 5 2.24 -5.99 -30.68
N ALA A 6 2.08 -4.85 -30.04
CA ALA A 6 0.88 -4.48 -29.32
C ALA A 6 0.56 -3.00 -29.57
N ASP A 7 -0.67 -2.62 -29.32
CA ASP A 7 -1.08 -1.21 -29.34
C ASP A 7 -0.66 -0.54 -28.01
N ALA A 8 -0.66 -1.30 -26.91
CA ALA A 8 -0.12 -0.88 -25.62
C ALA A 8 0.70 -1.97 -24.92
N CYS A 9 1.80 -1.58 -24.26
CA CYS A 9 2.54 -2.43 -23.34
C CYS A 9 2.45 -1.91 -21.91
N VAL A 10 1.97 -2.72 -20.97
CA VAL A 10 1.89 -2.37 -19.56
C VAL A 10 2.97 -3.12 -18.78
N ILE A 11 3.77 -2.41 -17.99
CA ILE A 11 4.92 -2.95 -17.26
C ILE A 11 4.57 -3.03 -15.78
N GLY A 12 4.40 -4.23 -15.26
CA GLY A 12 3.93 -4.50 -13.91
C GLY A 12 2.40 -4.60 -13.85
N SER A 13 1.91 -5.57 -13.08
CA SER A 13 0.47 -5.90 -12.97
C SER A 13 -0.12 -5.52 -11.60
N GLY A 14 0.51 -4.56 -10.91
CA GLY A 14 0.09 -4.10 -9.58
C GLY A 14 -1.18 -3.25 -9.57
N ALA A 15 -1.37 -2.48 -8.49
CA ALA A 15 -2.55 -1.63 -8.26
C ALA A 15 -2.83 -0.57 -9.34
N GLY A 16 -1.87 -0.24 -10.21
CA GLY A 16 -2.14 0.67 -11.33
C GLY A 16 -2.01 0.01 -12.70
N GLY A 17 -1.05 -0.90 -12.88
CA GLY A 17 -0.86 -1.60 -14.14
C GLY A 17 -2.02 -2.51 -14.54
N ALA A 18 -2.56 -3.31 -13.62
CA ALA A 18 -3.68 -4.19 -13.96
C ALA A 18 -4.97 -3.41 -14.33
N PRO A 19 -5.37 -2.35 -13.60
CA PRO A 19 -6.45 -1.46 -14.05
C PRO A 19 -6.20 -0.85 -15.42
N ALA A 20 -5.00 -0.32 -15.66
CA ALA A 20 -4.66 0.26 -16.97
C ALA A 20 -4.77 -0.78 -18.10
N ALA A 21 -4.25 -1.99 -17.88
CA ALA A 21 -4.33 -3.07 -18.86
C ALA A 21 -5.77 -3.47 -19.17
N LYS A 22 -6.61 -3.59 -18.14
CA LYS A 22 -8.03 -3.94 -18.27
C LYS A 22 -8.78 -2.89 -19.09
N GLU A 23 -8.69 -1.62 -18.71
CA GLU A 23 -9.44 -0.57 -19.40
C GLU A 23 -8.98 -0.38 -20.86
N LEU A 24 -7.68 -0.48 -21.14
CA LEU A 24 -7.16 -0.43 -22.51
C LEU A 24 -7.61 -1.64 -23.34
N ALA A 25 -7.62 -2.84 -22.76
CA ALA A 25 -8.06 -4.06 -23.46
C ALA A 25 -9.57 -4.04 -23.75
N GLU A 26 -10.40 -3.62 -22.79
CA GLU A 26 -11.84 -3.47 -23.00
C GLU A 26 -12.19 -2.42 -24.05
N ALA A 27 -11.33 -1.42 -24.24
CA ALA A 27 -11.44 -0.45 -25.33
C ALA A 27 -11.02 -1.01 -26.70
N GLY A 28 -10.62 -2.29 -26.78
CA GLY A 28 -10.27 -2.98 -28.02
C GLY A 28 -8.80 -2.85 -28.44
N LEU A 29 -7.93 -2.29 -27.59
CA LEU A 29 -6.49 -2.25 -27.89
C LEU A 29 -5.88 -3.64 -27.66
N ARG A 30 -4.91 -4.02 -28.49
CA ARG A 30 -4.06 -5.18 -28.20
C ARG A 30 -3.08 -4.81 -27.10
N VAL A 31 -3.27 -5.39 -25.92
CA VAL A 31 -2.46 -5.10 -24.73
C VAL A 31 -1.55 -6.28 -24.42
N VAL A 32 -0.27 -6.00 -24.17
CA VAL A 32 0.66 -6.95 -23.57
C VAL A 32 1.06 -6.44 -22.19
N VAL A 33 0.92 -7.28 -21.16
CA VAL A 33 1.35 -7.02 -19.79
C VAL A 33 2.63 -7.80 -19.50
N LEU A 34 3.66 -7.12 -19.00
CA LEU A 34 4.93 -7.74 -18.59
C LEU A 34 5.02 -7.73 -17.07
N GLU A 35 5.11 -8.90 -16.43
CA GLU A 35 5.20 -9.05 -14.98
C GLU A 35 6.44 -9.87 -14.59
N GLU A 36 7.19 -9.42 -13.58
CA GLU A 36 8.37 -10.13 -13.09
C GLU A 36 7.97 -11.36 -12.26
N GLY A 37 6.87 -11.27 -11.51
CA GLY A 37 6.34 -12.37 -10.70
C GLY A 37 5.52 -13.39 -11.48
N GLU A 38 5.19 -14.48 -10.80
CA GLU A 38 4.32 -15.54 -11.34
C GLU A 38 2.86 -15.31 -11.02
N TRP A 39 1.97 -15.95 -11.79
CA TRP A 39 0.55 -16.02 -11.43
C TRP A 39 0.36 -16.90 -10.20
N GLN A 40 -0.41 -16.42 -9.23
CA GLN A 40 -0.72 -17.15 -8.01
C GLN A 40 -2.23 -17.13 -7.79
N ASP A 41 -2.78 -18.18 -7.19
CA ASP A 41 -4.19 -18.26 -6.87
C ASP A 41 -4.42 -18.99 -5.54
N HIS A 42 -5.69 -19.09 -5.15
CA HIS A 42 -6.10 -19.69 -3.89
C HIS A 42 -5.58 -21.12 -3.67
N ARG A 43 -5.29 -21.88 -4.74
CA ARG A 43 -4.75 -23.24 -4.68
C ARG A 43 -3.26 -23.25 -4.33
N THR A 44 -2.54 -22.16 -4.61
CA THR A 44 -1.11 -22.02 -4.28
C THR A 44 -0.86 -21.32 -2.95
N PHE A 45 -1.89 -20.70 -2.35
CA PHE A 45 -1.79 -20.03 -1.06
C PHE A 45 -1.94 -21.01 0.11
N THR A 46 -0.83 -21.33 0.78
CA THR A 46 -0.80 -22.33 1.86
C THR A 46 -1.11 -21.76 3.24
N ALA A 47 -1.29 -20.44 3.35
CA ALA A 47 -1.42 -19.71 4.62
C ALA A 47 -0.26 -19.90 5.61
N ARG A 48 0.89 -20.44 5.15
CA ARG A 48 2.10 -20.62 5.96
C ARG A 48 3.03 -19.42 5.76
N PRO A 49 3.19 -18.52 6.74
CA PRO A 49 3.93 -17.27 6.56
C PRO A 49 5.35 -17.43 6.04
N ARG A 50 6.10 -18.43 6.51
CA ARG A 50 7.46 -18.70 6.01
C ARG A 50 7.48 -19.01 4.51
N GLU A 51 6.62 -19.93 4.07
CA GLU A 51 6.56 -20.35 2.66
C GLU A 51 6.05 -19.21 1.77
N MET A 52 4.97 -18.56 2.20
CA MET A 52 4.33 -17.48 1.43
C MET A 52 5.19 -16.22 1.38
N THR A 53 5.94 -15.91 2.44
CA THR A 53 6.92 -14.81 2.41
C THR A 53 8.00 -15.07 1.36
N ALA A 54 8.58 -16.28 1.32
CA ALA A 54 9.61 -16.63 0.34
C ALA A 54 9.07 -16.64 -1.11
N ARG A 55 7.80 -17.01 -1.30
CA ARG A 55 7.17 -17.09 -2.62
C ARG A 55 6.68 -15.74 -3.14
N LEU A 56 5.94 -14.99 -2.32
CA LEU A 56 5.15 -13.83 -2.76
C LEU A 56 5.85 -12.49 -2.56
N TYR A 57 6.84 -12.40 -1.66
CA TYR A 57 7.49 -11.14 -1.34
C TYR A 57 8.83 -11.04 -2.07
N ARG A 58 9.08 -9.87 -2.67
CA ARG A 58 10.39 -9.52 -3.19
C ARG A 58 11.40 -9.53 -2.04
N ASP A 59 12.57 -10.11 -2.29
CA ASP A 59 13.67 -10.20 -1.32
C ASP A 59 13.22 -10.78 0.04
N ALA A 60 12.26 -11.71 0.04
CA ALA A 60 11.64 -12.29 1.24
C ALA A 60 11.10 -11.23 2.23
N GLY A 61 10.65 -10.07 1.71
CA GLY A 61 10.10 -8.98 2.50
C GLY A 61 11.16 -8.17 3.26
N GLN A 62 12.46 -8.34 2.95
CA GLN A 62 13.56 -7.77 3.71
C GLN A 62 14.09 -6.43 3.19
N LEU A 63 13.40 -5.78 2.25
CA LEU A 63 13.78 -4.44 1.80
C LEU A 63 13.56 -3.43 2.94
N ALA A 64 14.58 -2.64 3.25
CA ALA A 64 14.54 -1.63 4.31
C ALA A 64 15.09 -0.28 3.83
N THR A 65 14.66 0.79 4.49
CA THR A 65 15.24 2.12 4.30
C THR A 65 16.62 2.23 4.95
N VAL A 66 17.48 3.05 4.36
CA VAL A 66 18.67 3.59 5.01
C VAL A 66 18.32 4.97 5.55
N GLY A 67 18.35 5.10 6.87
CA GLY A 67 18.04 6.33 7.59
C GLY A 67 17.58 6.03 9.01
N THR A 68 17.02 7.03 9.69
CA THR A 68 16.64 6.89 11.11
C THR A 68 15.12 7.01 11.32
N PRO A 69 14.46 5.97 11.88
CA PRO A 69 14.95 4.60 12.06
C PRO A 69 15.01 3.87 10.71
N PRO A 70 15.70 2.72 10.61
CA PRO A 70 15.51 1.80 9.49
C PRO A 70 14.08 1.26 9.49
N ILE A 71 13.40 1.35 8.35
CA ILE A 71 11.98 0.99 8.21
C ILE A 71 11.83 -0.08 7.12
N MET A 72 11.16 -1.17 7.44
CA MET A 72 10.88 -2.27 6.50
C MET A 72 9.81 -1.87 5.49
N LEU A 73 10.02 -2.23 4.23
CA LEU A 73 9.17 -1.93 3.07
C LEU A 73 8.87 -3.21 2.28
N PRO A 74 8.00 -4.11 2.77
CA PRO A 74 7.67 -5.33 2.06
C PRO A 74 6.94 -5.04 0.74
N LEU A 75 7.37 -5.71 -0.33
CA LEU A 75 6.80 -5.59 -1.67
C LEU A 75 6.36 -6.95 -2.20
N GLY A 76 5.22 -7.01 -2.88
CA GLY A 76 4.78 -8.22 -3.58
C GLY A 76 5.52 -8.42 -4.91
N ARG A 77 5.72 -9.67 -5.30
CA ARG A 77 6.24 -10.10 -6.61
C ARG A 77 5.42 -11.30 -7.11
N ALA A 78 4.28 -10.98 -7.71
CA ALA A 78 3.35 -11.92 -8.32
C ALA A 78 2.44 -11.13 -9.28
N VAL A 79 1.67 -11.81 -10.13
CA VAL A 79 0.60 -11.14 -10.87
C VAL A 79 -0.38 -10.51 -9.90
N GLY A 80 -0.49 -9.18 -9.94
CA GLY A 80 -1.19 -8.36 -8.96
C GLY A 80 -0.29 -7.53 -8.02
N GLY A 81 1.02 -7.75 -8.05
CA GLY A 81 2.01 -7.03 -7.25
C GLY A 81 1.73 -7.06 -5.74
N THR A 82 1.96 -5.94 -5.06
CA THR A 82 1.74 -5.82 -3.60
C THR A 82 0.28 -6.02 -3.18
N THR A 83 -0.70 -5.93 -4.09
CA THR A 83 -2.10 -6.22 -3.75
C THR A 83 -2.34 -7.69 -3.38
N VAL A 84 -1.46 -8.60 -3.83
CA VAL A 84 -1.49 -10.02 -3.45
C VAL A 84 -1.15 -10.21 -1.97
N VAL A 85 -0.33 -9.33 -1.40
CA VAL A 85 0.22 -9.44 -0.03
C VAL A 85 -0.24 -8.33 0.93
N ASN A 86 -1.15 -7.45 0.50
CA ASN A 86 -1.78 -6.46 1.38
C ASN A 86 -3.01 -7.05 2.11
N SER A 87 -3.63 -6.25 2.97
CA SER A 87 -4.83 -6.66 3.73
C SER A 87 -6.15 -6.33 3.05
N GLY A 88 -6.13 -5.67 1.89
CA GLY A 88 -7.33 -5.34 1.13
C GLY A 88 -8.14 -4.14 1.64
N THR A 89 -7.56 -3.25 2.44
CA THR A 89 -8.23 -2.04 2.95
C THR A 89 -8.45 -0.99 1.86
N CYS A 90 -9.65 -0.44 1.77
CA CYS A 90 -10.06 0.47 0.69
C CYS A 90 -10.53 1.82 1.25
N PHE A 91 -9.84 2.89 0.86
CA PHE A 91 -10.25 4.27 1.11
C PHE A 91 -10.14 5.07 -0.18
N ARG A 92 -11.13 5.93 -0.45
CA ARG A 92 -10.99 6.98 -1.45
C ARG A 92 -9.95 7.99 -1.00
N THR A 93 -9.35 8.72 -1.95
CA THR A 93 -8.47 9.83 -1.61
C THR A 93 -9.27 10.90 -0.87
N PRO A 94 -8.86 11.33 0.34
CA PRO A 94 -9.62 12.35 1.09
C PRO A 94 -9.70 13.68 0.34
N ASP A 95 -10.83 14.37 0.42
CA ASP A 95 -11.07 15.64 -0.28
C ASP A 95 -10.03 16.72 0.07
N ARG A 96 -9.60 16.80 1.34
CA ARG A 96 -8.53 17.70 1.78
C ARG A 96 -7.19 17.42 1.09
N VAL A 97 -6.91 16.16 0.78
CA VAL A 97 -5.70 15.75 0.05
C VAL A 97 -5.80 16.15 -1.42
N LEU A 98 -6.97 15.96 -2.04
CA LEU A 98 -7.23 16.43 -3.40
C LEU A 98 -7.13 17.96 -3.51
N ALA A 99 -7.69 18.70 -2.56
CA ALA A 99 -7.56 20.15 -2.47
C ALA A 99 -6.10 20.59 -2.36
N ARG A 100 -5.30 19.92 -1.52
CA ARG A 100 -3.85 20.14 -1.42
C ARG A 100 -3.14 19.88 -2.75
N TRP A 101 -3.47 18.79 -3.44
CA TRP A 101 -2.87 18.46 -4.73
C TRP A 101 -3.13 19.50 -5.81
N ARG A 102 -4.34 20.06 -5.84
CA ARG A 102 -4.69 21.18 -6.70
C ARG A 102 -3.84 22.41 -6.38
N ALA A 103 -3.84 22.82 -5.11
CA ALA A 103 -3.15 24.03 -4.66
C ALA A 103 -1.62 23.96 -4.82
N GLU A 104 -0.98 22.82 -4.51
CA GLU A 104 0.47 22.71 -4.44
C GLU A 104 1.12 22.16 -5.73
N HIS A 105 0.35 21.44 -6.56
CA HIS A 105 0.87 20.74 -7.73
C HIS A 105 0.15 21.08 -9.05
N GLY A 106 -0.85 21.97 -9.03
CA GLY A 106 -1.58 22.45 -10.21
C GLY A 106 -2.50 21.40 -10.84
N LEU A 107 -2.90 20.39 -10.07
CA LEU A 107 -3.67 19.24 -10.54
C LEU A 107 -5.18 19.52 -10.54
N GLU A 108 -5.58 20.58 -11.23
CA GLU A 108 -6.94 21.16 -11.17
C GLU A 108 -8.07 20.20 -11.56
N ASP A 109 -7.77 19.19 -12.37
CA ASP A 109 -8.69 18.15 -12.81
C ASP A 109 -8.97 17.08 -11.73
N LEU A 110 -8.22 17.07 -10.63
CA LEU A 110 -8.38 16.11 -9.53
C LEU A 110 -9.35 16.62 -8.46
N THR A 111 -10.61 16.83 -8.83
CA THR A 111 -11.67 17.19 -7.88
C THR A 111 -12.40 15.95 -7.35
N PRO A 112 -13.04 16.03 -6.16
CA PRO A 112 -13.92 14.96 -5.69
C PRO A 112 -14.97 14.57 -6.73
N GLN A 113 -15.57 15.55 -7.41
CA GLN A 113 -16.61 15.33 -8.43
C GLN A 113 -16.05 14.62 -9.67
N ALA A 114 -14.86 15.00 -10.14
CA ALA A 114 -14.25 14.36 -11.31
C ALA A 114 -13.79 12.93 -11.02
N LEU A 115 -13.38 12.64 -9.78
CA LEU A 115 -12.90 11.31 -9.38
C LEU A 115 -14.00 10.39 -8.86
N ALA A 116 -15.15 10.90 -8.41
CA ALA A 116 -16.26 10.09 -7.91
C ALA A 116 -16.65 8.93 -8.85
N PRO A 117 -16.96 9.15 -10.15
CA PRO A 117 -17.33 8.04 -11.04
C PRO A 117 -16.17 7.06 -11.30
N VAL A 118 -14.93 7.54 -11.20
CA VAL A 118 -13.73 6.68 -11.30
C VAL A 118 -13.62 5.79 -10.07
N PHE A 119 -13.84 6.35 -8.87
CA PHE A 119 -13.83 5.60 -7.61
C PHE A 119 -14.96 4.57 -7.58
N ASP A 120 -16.18 4.94 -7.96
CA ASP A 120 -17.32 4.02 -8.02
C ASP A 120 -16.98 2.82 -8.92
N ARG A 121 -16.46 3.06 -10.13
CA ARG A 121 -16.02 2.00 -11.05
C ARG A 121 -14.94 1.09 -10.43
N VAL A 122 -13.94 1.66 -9.77
CA VAL A 122 -12.87 0.90 -9.11
C VAL A 122 -13.44 0.03 -7.99
N GLU A 123 -14.26 0.62 -7.14
CA GLU A 123 -14.85 -0.03 -5.99
C GLU A 123 -15.78 -1.18 -6.40
N ASP A 124 -16.61 -0.96 -7.42
CA ASP A 124 -17.45 -2.00 -8.01
C ASP A 124 -16.63 -3.15 -8.60
N THR A 125 -15.58 -2.82 -9.36
CA THR A 125 -14.73 -3.82 -10.04
C THR A 125 -14.08 -4.76 -9.03
N ILE A 126 -13.58 -4.22 -7.90
CA ILE A 126 -12.91 -5.03 -6.87
C ILE A 126 -13.86 -5.49 -5.77
N GLY A 127 -15.14 -5.11 -5.84
CA GLY A 127 -16.18 -5.40 -4.85
C GLY A 127 -15.83 -4.92 -3.46
N VAL A 128 -15.60 -3.62 -3.32
CA VAL A 128 -15.42 -2.99 -2.01
C VAL A 128 -16.70 -3.11 -1.21
N ALA A 129 -16.60 -3.68 -0.02
CA ALA A 129 -17.70 -3.79 0.91
C ALA A 129 -17.21 -3.56 2.33
N ARG A 130 -18.11 -3.10 3.18
CA ARG A 130 -17.88 -2.98 4.62
C ARG A 130 -17.66 -4.35 5.25
N VAL A 131 -16.70 -4.44 6.15
CA VAL A 131 -16.45 -5.68 6.91
C VAL A 131 -17.66 -5.99 7.80
N PRO A 132 -18.24 -7.20 7.69
CA PRO A 132 -19.28 -7.65 8.61
C PRO A 132 -18.75 -7.78 10.05
N ALA A 133 -19.56 -7.39 11.03
CA ALA A 133 -19.14 -7.34 12.43
C ALA A 133 -18.73 -8.71 12.99
N ASP A 134 -19.38 -9.79 12.53
CA ASP A 134 -19.09 -11.18 12.88
C ASP A 134 -17.74 -11.68 12.33
N LEU A 135 -17.24 -11.06 11.25
CA LEU A 135 -15.94 -11.37 10.66
C LEU A 135 -14.80 -10.49 11.18
N ALA A 136 -15.10 -9.45 11.96
CA ALA A 136 -14.11 -8.44 12.34
C ALA A 136 -13.01 -8.96 13.28
N GLY A 137 -13.31 -9.98 14.08
CA GLY A 137 -12.34 -10.62 14.99
C GLY A 137 -12.14 -9.88 16.32
N GLY A 138 -11.38 -10.51 17.23
CA GLY A 138 -11.24 -10.05 18.61
C GLY A 138 -10.55 -8.68 18.77
N ASN A 139 -9.56 -8.36 17.92
CA ASN A 139 -8.90 -7.05 17.95
C ASN A 139 -9.90 -5.90 17.73
N ALA A 140 -10.79 -6.04 16.75
CA ALA A 140 -11.82 -5.05 16.48
C ALA A 140 -12.84 -4.97 17.62
N ALA A 141 -13.24 -6.10 18.20
CA ALA A 141 -14.17 -6.11 19.34
C ALA A 141 -13.61 -5.34 20.55
N VAL A 142 -12.32 -5.53 20.88
CA VAL A 142 -11.64 -4.81 21.96
C VAL A 142 -11.58 -3.31 21.66
N VAL A 143 -11.08 -2.93 20.49
CA VAL A 143 -10.90 -1.52 20.14
C VAL A 143 -12.22 -0.78 20.00
N ARG A 144 -13.23 -1.40 19.38
CA ARG A 144 -14.57 -0.83 19.27
C ARG A 144 -15.18 -0.57 20.65
N ARG A 145 -15.11 -1.55 21.55
CA ARG A 145 -15.60 -1.40 22.94
C ARG A 145 -14.93 -0.23 23.65
N GLY A 146 -13.61 -0.12 23.54
CA GLY A 146 -12.86 0.98 24.13
C GLY A 146 -13.17 2.34 23.48
N ALA A 147 -13.36 2.35 22.17
CA ALA A 147 -13.71 3.56 21.42
C ALA A 147 -15.10 4.08 21.79
N GLU A 148 -16.10 3.19 21.84
CA GLU A 148 -17.46 3.49 22.29
C GLU A 148 -17.48 4.03 23.73
N ALA A 149 -16.72 3.41 24.64
CA ALA A 149 -16.62 3.86 26.03
C ALA A 149 -16.01 5.26 26.19
N LEU A 150 -15.13 5.67 25.26
CA LEU A 150 -14.52 7.00 25.25
C LEU A 150 -15.26 8.01 24.37
N GLY A 151 -16.25 7.58 23.59
CA GLY A 151 -16.95 8.42 22.62
C GLY A 151 -16.07 8.90 21.46
N VAL A 152 -15.04 8.12 21.07
CA VAL A 152 -14.15 8.48 19.95
C VAL A 152 -14.61 7.85 18.63
N SER A 153 -14.39 8.57 17.53
CA SER A 153 -14.87 8.15 16.20
C SER A 153 -14.14 6.90 15.67
N GLY A 154 -14.90 5.93 15.18
CA GLY A 154 -14.38 4.74 14.51
C GLY A 154 -15.48 3.89 13.89
N ASP A 155 -15.10 3.03 12.95
CA ASP A 155 -16.05 2.19 12.22
C ASP A 155 -15.38 0.95 11.60
N PHE A 156 -16.18 0.01 11.09
CA PHE A 156 -15.70 -1.13 10.31
C PHE A 156 -15.14 -0.67 8.96
N LEU A 157 -13.96 -1.19 8.61
CA LEU A 157 -13.26 -0.86 7.38
C LEU A 157 -14.00 -1.35 6.12
N LEU A 158 -13.82 -0.63 5.03
CA LEU A 158 -14.16 -1.08 3.68
C LEU A 158 -13.02 -1.93 3.11
N ARG A 159 -13.35 -3.07 2.48
CA ARG A 159 -12.37 -3.99 1.91
C ARG A 159 -12.80 -4.62 0.59
N ASN A 160 -11.83 -4.94 -0.26
CA ASN A 160 -12.03 -5.68 -1.50
C ASN A 160 -11.96 -7.20 -1.27
N ALA A 161 -12.95 -7.76 -0.57
CA ALA A 161 -13.00 -9.19 -0.28
C ALA A 161 -14.43 -9.75 -0.34
N ARG A 162 -14.75 -10.45 -1.44
CA ARG A 162 -16.07 -11.08 -1.67
C ARG A 162 -16.07 -12.49 -1.07
N GLY A 163 -17.08 -12.82 -0.26
CA GLY A 163 -17.18 -14.15 0.37
C GLY A 163 -16.04 -14.43 1.37
N CYS A 164 -15.59 -13.43 2.11
CA CYS A 164 -14.53 -13.60 3.10
C CYS A 164 -14.99 -14.53 4.24
N VAL A 165 -14.09 -15.41 4.69
CA VAL A 165 -14.33 -16.35 5.81
C VAL A 165 -13.54 -15.99 7.07
N GLY A 166 -12.93 -14.80 7.13
CA GLY A 166 -12.20 -14.34 8.31
C GLY A 166 -10.92 -15.16 8.63
N SER A 167 -10.17 -15.59 7.62
CA SER A 167 -9.02 -16.50 7.80
C SER A 167 -7.78 -15.88 8.46
N GLY A 168 -7.72 -14.56 8.67
CA GLY A 168 -6.60 -13.91 9.37
C GLY A 168 -5.26 -13.83 8.62
N VAL A 169 -5.14 -14.39 7.41
CA VAL A 169 -3.85 -14.60 6.71
C VAL A 169 -3.70 -13.79 5.41
N CYS A 170 -4.41 -12.66 5.29
CA CYS A 170 -4.50 -11.90 4.03
C CYS A 170 -3.16 -11.48 3.43
N ALA A 171 -2.14 -11.24 4.26
CA ALA A 171 -0.79 -10.89 3.84
C ALA A 171 -0.03 -12.06 3.18
N PHE A 172 -0.48 -13.29 3.40
CA PHE A 172 0.18 -14.52 2.95
C PHE A 172 -0.60 -15.23 1.83
N GLY A 173 -1.39 -14.46 1.07
CA GLY A 173 -2.33 -15.00 0.08
C GLY A 173 -3.62 -15.49 0.73
N CYS A 174 -4.75 -15.33 0.04
CA CYS A 174 -6.08 -15.68 0.56
C CYS A 174 -6.48 -17.10 0.13
N PRO A 175 -6.44 -18.13 1.00
CA PRO A 175 -6.67 -19.51 0.59
C PRO A 175 -8.11 -19.80 0.13
N SER A 176 -9.08 -18.96 0.51
CA SER A 176 -10.46 -19.06 0.03
C SER A 176 -10.70 -18.34 -1.30
N GLY A 177 -9.71 -17.62 -1.83
CA GLY A 177 -9.86 -16.79 -3.02
C GLY A 177 -10.72 -15.54 -2.83
N ALA A 178 -11.17 -15.24 -1.61
CA ALA A 178 -12.07 -14.13 -1.33
C ALA A 178 -11.46 -12.75 -1.61
N LYS A 179 -10.16 -12.57 -1.29
CA LYS A 179 -9.49 -11.28 -1.48
C LYS A 179 -9.34 -10.96 -2.97
N GLN A 180 -9.98 -9.89 -3.40
CA GLN A 180 -10.05 -9.42 -4.78
C GLN A 180 -8.80 -8.62 -5.17
N HIS A 181 -7.61 -9.23 -4.97
CA HIS A 181 -6.35 -8.63 -5.41
C HIS A 181 -6.31 -8.49 -6.94
N MET A 182 -5.40 -7.67 -7.46
CA MET A 182 -5.39 -7.32 -8.89
C MET A 182 -5.20 -8.52 -9.82
N GLY A 183 -4.43 -9.53 -9.39
CA GLY A 183 -4.31 -10.80 -10.11
C GLY A 183 -5.62 -11.58 -10.23
N ALA A 184 -6.47 -11.55 -9.20
CA ALA A 184 -7.75 -12.25 -9.18
C ALA A 184 -8.88 -11.46 -9.87
N THR A 185 -8.72 -10.13 -10.02
CA THR A 185 -9.71 -9.22 -10.61
C THR A 185 -9.19 -8.61 -11.91
N TYR A 186 -8.59 -7.42 -11.85
CA TYR A 186 -8.24 -6.62 -13.02
C TYR A 186 -7.36 -7.35 -14.05
N ALA A 187 -6.34 -8.10 -13.62
CA ALA A 187 -5.49 -8.85 -14.54
C ALA A 187 -6.27 -9.96 -15.26
N ARG A 188 -7.18 -10.63 -14.56
CA ARG A 188 -8.08 -11.63 -15.13
C ARG A 188 -9.06 -10.97 -16.12
N LEU A 189 -9.69 -9.86 -15.74
CA LEU A 189 -10.58 -9.09 -16.61
C LEU A 189 -9.86 -8.58 -17.87
N ALA A 190 -8.61 -8.14 -17.73
CA ALA A 190 -7.78 -7.76 -18.88
C ALA A 190 -7.56 -8.94 -19.84
N VAL A 191 -7.26 -10.13 -19.33
CA VAL A 191 -7.12 -11.35 -20.13
C VAL A 191 -8.44 -11.75 -20.79
N GLU A 192 -9.57 -11.67 -20.07
CA GLU A 192 -10.90 -11.91 -20.62
C GLU A 192 -11.25 -10.92 -21.74
N ALA A 193 -10.75 -9.69 -21.66
CA ALA A 193 -10.84 -8.67 -22.72
C ALA A 193 -9.78 -8.83 -23.83
N GLY A 194 -8.93 -9.85 -23.79
CA GLY A 194 -7.97 -10.18 -24.85
C GLY A 194 -6.52 -9.72 -24.61
N ALA A 195 -6.17 -9.19 -23.43
CA ALA A 195 -4.78 -8.88 -23.10
C ALA A 195 -3.93 -10.15 -22.94
N GLU A 196 -2.68 -10.09 -23.39
CA GLU A 196 -1.68 -11.14 -23.14
C GLU A 196 -0.82 -10.78 -21.91
N VAL A 197 -0.74 -11.66 -20.91
CA VAL A 197 0.14 -11.48 -19.74
C VAL A 197 1.35 -12.40 -19.85
N VAL A 198 2.55 -11.81 -19.83
CA VAL A 198 3.83 -12.54 -19.83
C VAL A 198 4.45 -12.44 -18.44
N THR A 199 4.49 -13.56 -17.71
CA THR A 199 5.12 -13.69 -16.38
C THR A 199 6.62 -13.97 -16.49
N GLY A 200 7.35 -13.84 -15.38
CA GLY A 200 8.81 -14.02 -15.34
C GLY A 200 9.58 -13.01 -16.20
N ALA A 201 8.93 -11.93 -16.64
CA ALA A 201 9.44 -10.98 -17.61
C ALA A 201 9.85 -9.66 -16.93
N ARG A 202 11.08 -9.64 -16.39
CA ARG A 202 11.62 -8.41 -15.79
C ARG A 202 12.00 -7.41 -16.88
N VAL A 203 11.35 -6.24 -16.89
CA VAL A 203 11.67 -5.16 -17.84
C VAL A 203 12.98 -4.48 -17.47
N ARG A 204 13.91 -4.43 -18.42
CA ARG A 204 15.21 -3.80 -18.27
C ARG A 204 15.19 -2.35 -18.70
N GLU A 205 14.53 -2.03 -19.80
CA GLU A 205 14.46 -0.67 -20.35
C GLU A 205 13.21 -0.48 -21.21
N VAL A 206 12.85 0.78 -21.38
CA VAL A 206 11.91 1.26 -22.39
C VAL A 206 12.71 2.07 -23.42
N VAL A 207 12.62 1.68 -24.69
CA VAL A 207 13.31 2.34 -25.79
C VAL A 207 12.51 3.56 -26.21
N VAL A 208 13.14 4.73 -26.09
CA VAL A 208 12.58 6.03 -26.50
C VAL A 208 13.42 6.59 -27.64
N GLU A 209 12.76 6.93 -28.75
CA GLU A 209 13.40 7.50 -29.93
C GLU A 209 12.68 8.77 -30.36
N ARG A 210 13.44 9.86 -30.58
CA ARG A 210 12.91 11.16 -31.03
C ARG A 210 11.72 11.63 -30.17
N GLY A 211 11.84 11.48 -28.84
CA GLY A 211 10.84 11.91 -27.86
C GLY A 211 9.55 11.07 -27.84
N ALA A 212 9.56 9.84 -28.36
CA ALA A 212 8.43 8.93 -28.31
C ALA A 212 8.85 7.50 -27.97
N VAL A 213 8.00 6.78 -27.26
CA VAL A 213 8.26 5.36 -26.96
C VAL A 213 8.17 4.49 -28.22
N ARG A 214 8.96 3.41 -28.24
CA ARG A 214 8.98 2.43 -29.35
C ARG A 214 8.80 1.01 -28.91
N GLU A 215 9.48 0.61 -27.84
CA GLU A 215 9.58 -0.77 -27.42
C GLU A 215 9.86 -0.88 -25.92
N ALA A 216 9.31 -1.91 -25.26
CA ALA A 216 9.74 -2.35 -23.95
C ALA A 216 10.59 -3.62 -24.07
N VAL A 217 11.75 -3.64 -23.39
CA VAL A 217 12.71 -4.75 -23.44
C VAL A 217 12.75 -5.44 -22.08
N ALA A 218 12.40 -6.72 -22.04
CA ALA A 218 12.38 -7.54 -20.84
C ALA A 218 13.20 -8.81 -21.00
N ASP A 219 13.34 -9.55 -19.90
CA ASP A 219 13.96 -10.87 -19.92
C ASP A 219 13.19 -11.80 -20.87
N GLY A 220 13.87 -12.27 -21.92
CA GLY A 220 13.33 -13.22 -22.89
C GLY A 220 12.36 -12.64 -23.93
N VAL A 221 11.80 -11.43 -23.74
CA VAL A 221 10.76 -10.84 -24.61
C VAL A 221 10.98 -9.36 -24.90
N ARG A 222 10.62 -8.93 -26.11
CA ARG A 222 10.53 -7.53 -26.53
C ARG A 222 9.13 -7.24 -27.04
N VAL A 223 8.57 -6.09 -26.66
CA VAL A 223 7.22 -5.67 -27.05
C VAL A 223 7.30 -4.31 -27.74
N ARG A 224 7.06 -4.29 -29.05
CA ARG A 224 6.93 -3.04 -29.81
C ARG A 224 5.52 -2.49 -29.60
N ALA A 225 5.42 -1.29 -29.03
CA ALA A 225 4.15 -0.62 -28.78
C ALA A 225 4.32 0.90 -28.85
N PRO A 226 3.38 1.64 -29.47
CA PRO A 226 3.37 3.11 -29.48
C PRO A 226 2.97 3.72 -28.12
N LEU A 227 2.37 2.92 -27.24
CA LEU A 227 1.99 3.29 -25.87
C LEU A 227 2.64 2.33 -24.88
N VAL A 228 3.30 2.87 -23.86
CA VAL A 228 3.88 2.12 -22.75
C VAL A 228 3.45 2.73 -21.42
N VAL A 229 2.88 1.91 -20.55
CA VAL A 229 2.51 2.28 -19.18
C VAL A 229 3.47 1.61 -18.20
N VAL A 230 4.26 2.39 -17.48
CA VAL A 230 5.15 1.90 -16.42
C VAL A 230 4.40 1.85 -15.09
N ALA A 231 4.26 0.67 -14.53
CA ALA A 231 3.62 0.40 -13.24
C ALA A 231 4.47 -0.55 -12.39
N ALA A 232 5.79 -0.37 -12.41
CA ALA A 232 6.76 -1.24 -11.72
C ALA A 232 6.78 -1.03 -10.19
N GLY A 233 6.05 -0.04 -9.68
CA GLY A 233 5.94 0.30 -8.27
C GLY A 233 6.95 1.37 -7.85
N THR A 234 6.59 2.13 -6.81
CA THR A 234 7.31 3.33 -6.35
C THR A 234 8.83 3.16 -6.23
N LEU A 235 9.29 2.01 -5.74
CA LEU A 235 10.71 1.78 -5.48
C LEU A 235 11.49 1.32 -6.72
N LEU A 236 10.82 0.85 -7.77
CA LEU A 236 11.46 0.29 -8.97
C LEU A 236 11.29 1.18 -10.21
N THR A 237 10.17 1.88 -10.33
CA THR A 237 9.88 2.80 -11.44
C THR A 237 10.98 3.83 -11.69
N PRO A 238 11.57 4.49 -10.68
CA PRO A 238 12.64 5.47 -10.92
C PRO A 238 13.89 4.88 -11.56
N GLY A 239 14.26 3.64 -11.18
CA GLY A 239 15.38 2.93 -11.76
C GLY A 239 15.13 2.60 -13.23
N LEU A 240 13.95 2.04 -13.53
CA LEU A 240 13.53 1.72 -14.90
C LEU A 240 13.49 2.97 -15.79
N LEU A 241 12.89 4.07 -15.34
CA LEU A 241 12.84 5.31 -16.11
C LEU A 241 14.25 5.87 -16.39
N ARG A 242 15.16 5.85 -15.40
CA ARG A 242 16.55 6.29 -15.61
C ARG A 242 17.30 5.43 -16.63
N ARG A 243 17.15 4.10 -16.57
CA ARG A 243 17.75 3.19 -17.56
C ARG A 243 17.18 3.42 -18.96
N SER A 244 15.92 3.86 -19.04
CA SER A 244 15.22 4.24 -20.28
C SER A 244 15.60 5.64 -20.80
N GLY A 245 16.63 6.27 -20.25
CA GLY A 245 17.12 7.59 -20.68
C GLY A 245 16.33 8.78 -20.13
N ILE A 246 15.32 8.57 -19.30
CA ILE A 246 14.51 9.66 -18.72
C ILE A 246 15.30 10.40 -17.65
N ARG A 247 15.37 11.72 -17.80
CA ARG A 247 16.06 12.63 -16.87
C ARG A 247 15.08 13.66 -16.35
N SER A 248 14.88 13.69 -15.04
CA SER A 248 14.14 14.74 -14.34
C SER A 248 14.78 14.97 -12.97
N PRO A 249 14.89 16.23 -12.49
CA PRO A 249 15.37 16.54 -11.14
C PRO A 249 14.51 15.91 -10.03
N ALA A 250 13.22 15.67 -10.32
CA ALA A 250 12.27 15.09 -9.39
C ALA A 250 12.31 13.56 -9.34
N LEU A 251 12.91 12.91 -10.35
CA LEU A 251 12.88 11.45 -10.48
C LEU A 251 13.64 10.75 -9.34
N GLY A 252 12.92 9.91 -8.60
CA GLY A 252 13.40 9.22 -7.40
C GLY A 252 13.47 10.10 -6.16
N ARG A 253 12.90 11.30 -6.17
CA ARG A 253 12.78 12.19 -5.00
C ARG A 253 11.36 12.15 -4.45
N ASN A 254 11.12 12.86 -3.35
CA ASN A 254 9.80 13.07 -2.76
C ASN A 254 9.13 11.78 -2.25
N LEU A 255 9.92 10.79 -1.86
CA LEU A 255 9.38 9.54 -1.33
C LEU A 255 8.68 9.82 0.00
N THR A 256 7.42 9.44 0.09
CA THR A 256 6.68 9.20 1.34
C THR A 256 6.48 7.70 1.48
N ILE A 257 6.32 7.20 2.70
CA ILE A 257 6.14 5.75 2.94
C ILE A 257 4.92 5.42 3.81
N HIS A 258 4.24 6.42 4.37
CA HIS A 258 3.13 6.26 5.33
C HIS A 258 3.54 5.34 6.49
N PRO A 259 4.51 5.77 7.33
CA PRO A 259 5.03 4.95 8.41
C PRO A 259 3.92 4.53 9.37
N ALA A 260 4.01 3.30 9.83
CA ALA A 260 3.08 2.66 10.73
C ALA A 260 3.82 1.93 11.84
N SER A 261 3.13 1.71 12.95
CA SER A 261 3.60 0.91 14.06
C SER A 261 2.39 0.37 14.83
N ALA A 262 2.58 -0.54 15.79
CA ALA A 262 1.46 -1.20 16.45
C ALA A 262 1.70 -1.37 17.96
N ALA A 263 0.71 -0.99 18.76
CA ALA A 263 0.70 -1.28 20.19
C ALA A 263 -0.06 -2.57 20.47
N ARG A 264 0.23 -3.17 21.61
CA ARG A 264 -0.40 -4.39 22.08
C ARG A 264 -0.97 -4.19 23.48
N ALA A 265 -2.22 -4.57 23.67
CA ALA A 265 -2.84 -4.69 24.98
C ALA A 265 -2.83 -6.14 25.45
N VAL A 266 -2.66 -6.31 26.76
CA VAL A 266 -2.86 -7.58 27.45
C VAL A 266 -4.22 -7.53 28.14
N MET A 267 -5.07 -8.49 27.80
CA MET A 267 -6.44 -8.63 28.29
C MET A 267 -6.55 -9.78 29.30
N ASP A 268 -7.66 -9.81 30.03
CA ASP A 268 -8.02 -10.97 30.86
C ASP A 268 -8.84 -11.99 30.08
N GLU A 269 -9.63 -11.54 29.10
CA GLU A 269 -10.35 -12.40 28.18
C GLU A 269 -9.49 -12.98 27.05
N ASP A 270 -9.95 -14.09 26.47
CA ASP A 270 -9.44 -14.61 25.21
C ASP A 270 -9.85 -13.69 24.05
N VAL A 271 -8.86 -13.21 23.30
CA VAL A 271 -9.03 -12.32 22.13
C VAL A 271 -8.81 -13.10 20.82
N ASP A 272 -7.91 -14.09 20.84
CA ASP A 272 -7.47 -14.87 19.67
C ASP A 272 -7.18 -13.98 18.45
N PRO A 273 -6.19 -13.06 18.55
CA PRO A 273 -6.00 -11.96 17.59
C PRO A 273 -5.78 -12.41 16.15
N TRP A 274 -5.40 -13.66 15.90
CA TRP A 274 -5.23 -14.23 14.55
C TRP A 274 -6.54 -14.67 13.88
N ARG A 275 -7.68 -14.64 14.57
CA ARG A 275 -8.99 -15.00 14.01
C ARG A 275 -9.73 -13.76 13.52
N GLY A 276 -10.41 -13.90 12.38
CA GLY A 276 -11.16 -12.81 11.75
C GLY A 276 -10.34 -12.02 10.75
N VAL A 277 -10.87 -10.89 10.34
CA VAL A 277 -10.25 -10.00 9.36
C VAL A 277 -9.16 -9.15 10.03
N PRO A 278 -7.89 -9.18 9.55
CA PRO A 278 -6.81 -8.45 10.22
C PRO A 278 -6.97 -6.94 10.32
N GLN A 279 -7.42 -6.30 9.23
CA GLN A 279 -7.70 -4.88 9.18
C GLN A 279 -9.21 -4.71 9.02
N SER A 280 -9.96 -4.86 10.11
CA SER A 280 -11.44 -4.89 10.10
C SER A 280 -12.10 -3.63 10.65
N TYR A 281 -11.38 -2.83 11.43
CA TYR A 281 -11.90 -1.64 12.12
C TYR A 281 -10.86 -0.52 12.07
N TYR A 282 -11.31 0.73 12.10
CA TYR A 282 -10.45 1.91 12.19
C TYR A 282 -10.99 2.90 13.23
N VAL A 283 -10.12 3.78 13.70
CA VAL A 283 -10.45 4.94 14.54
C VAL A 283 -9.79 6.16 13.90
N ASP A 284 -10.58 7.17 13.58
CA ASP A 284 -10.19 8.35 12.79
C ASP A 284 -10.27 9.68 13.55
N GLU A 285 -10.44 9.62 14.87
CA GLU A 285 -10.48 10.78 15.79
C GLU A 285 -9.36 11.81 15.55
N LEU A 286 -8.17 11.34 15.14
CA LEU A 286 -6.99 12.19 14.88
C LEU A 286 -6.62 12.29 13.39
N ALA A 287 -7.56 11.99 12.48
CA ALA A 287 -7.29 11.96 11.04
C ALA A 287 -6.83 13.32 10.49
N GLU A 288 -7.40 14.42 11.00
CA GLU A 288 -7.00 15.79 10.61
C GLU A 288 -5.57 16.12 11.03
N ASP A 289 -5.09 15.54 12.14
CA ASP A 289 -3.67 15.62 12.56
C ASP A 289 -2.73 14.73 11.72
N GLY A 290 -3.29 13.91 10.84
CA GLY A 290 -2.57 12.94 10.01
C GLY A 290 -2.29 11.63 10.75
N ILE A 291 -3.14 11.24 11.71
CA ILE A 291 -3.02 9.99 12.46
C ILE A 291 -4.28 9.15 12.23
N MET A 292 -4.11 7.91 11.76
CA MET A 292 -5.18 6.93 11.64
C MET A 292 -4.84 5.73 12.51
N LEU A 293 -5.81 5.19 13.24
CA LEU A 293 -5.64 3.90 13.89
C LEU A 293 -6.34 2.82 13.07
N GLU A 294 -5.67 1.71 12.79
CA GLU A 294 -6.24 0.62 11.98
C GLU A 294 -5.99 -0.74 12.61
N GLY A 295 -6.92 -1.66 12.38
CA GLY A 295 -6.76 -3.07 12.75
C GLY A 295 -5.45 -3.63 12.24
N ILE A 296 -4.80 -4.46 13.06
CA ILE A 296 -3.70 -5.31 12.62
C ILE A 296 -3.85 -6.68 13.27
N ALA A 297 -3.68 -7.72 12.48
CA ALA A 297 -3.57 -9.07 12.98
C ALA A 297 -2.62 -9.89 12.11
N GLY A 298 -2.11 -10.95 12.70
CA GLY A 298 -1.30 -11.93 12.02
C GLY A 298 -1.37 -13.27 12.73
N PRO A 299 -0.98 -14.35 12.05
CA PRO A 299 -0.87 -15.67 12.67
C PRO A 299 0.20 -15.67 13.79
N PRO A 300 0.13 -16.64 14.73
CA PRO A 300 0.99 -16.66 15.93
C PRO A 300 2.50 -16.65 15.64
N ASP A 301 2.95 -17.23 14.54
CA ASP A 301 4.35 -17.23 14.12
C ASP A 301 4.85 -15.83 13.69
N GLN A 302 4.01 -15.04 13.00
CA GLN A 302 4.30 -13.62 12.75
C GLN A 302 4.28 -12.82 14.07
N ALA A 303 3.32 -13.10 14.95
CA ALA A 303 3.26 -12.46 16.25
C ALA A 303 4.51 -12.75 17.08
N ALA A 304 5.09 -13.95 16.99
CA ALA A 304 6.35 -14.31 17.64
C ALA A 304 7.50 -13.40 17.19
N MET A 305 7.67 -13.17 15.89
CA MET A 305 8.73 -12.28 15.39
C MET A 305 8.59 -10.83 15.88
N ALA A 306 7.35 -10.36 16.07
CA ALA A 306 7.07 -9.00 16.52
C ALA A 306 7.04 -8.86 18.06
N THR A 307 7.04 -9.95 18.82
CA THR A 307 6.89 -9.92 20.28
C THR A 307 8.24 -9.64 20.96
N PRO A 308 8.39 -8.52 21.68
CA PRO A 308 9.65 -8.19 22.34
C PRO A 308 10.00 -9.19 23.45
N GLY A 309 11.29 -9.36 23.71
CA GLY A 309 11.82 -10.24 24.77
C GLY A 309 12.71 -11.35 24.22
N ARG A 310 13.31 -12.13 25.13
CA ARG A 310 14.16 -13.30 24.82
C ARG A 310 14.00 -14.37 25.90
N GLY A 311 14.26 -15.63 25.56
CA GLY A 311 14.19 -16.75 26.51
C GLY A 311 12.81 -16.86 27.17
N ASP A 312 12.79 -17.00 28.50
CA ASP A 312 11.57 -17.20 29.28
C ASP A 312 10.55 -16.07 29.16
N LEU A 313 11.01 -14.81 29.10
CA LEU A 313 10.11 -13.66 28.92
C LEU A 313 9.37 -13.72 27.57
N HIS A 314 10.08 -14.12 26.51
CA HIS A 314 9.44 -14.29 25.20
C HIS A 314 8.46 -15.46 25.23
N ARG A 315 8.86 -16.59 25.83
CA ARG A 315 7.99 -17.77 26.00
C ARG A 315 6.72 -17.41 26.76
N GLU A 316 6.82 -16.72 27.88
CA GLU A 316 5.68 -16.27 28.69
C GLU A 316 4.70 -15.42 27.87
N ARG A 317 5.22 -14.41 27.16
CA ARG A 317 4.41 -13.54 26.29
C ARG A 317 3.73 -14.31 25.16
N MET A 318 4.42 -15.27 24.57
CA MET A 318 3.86 -16.10 23.50
C MET A 318 2.83 -17.11 24.03
N LEU A 319 2.97 -17.63 25.24
CA LEU A 319 1.92 -18.43 25.89
C LEU A 319 0.67 -17.60 26.19
N ALA A 320 0.82 -16.29 26.38
CA ALA A 320 -0.27 -15.35 26.61
C ALA A 320 -0.83 -14.69 25.33
N VAL A 321 -0.30 -14.99 24.14
CA VAL A 321 -0.65 -14.28 22.89
C VAL A 321 -2.15 -14.29 22.58
N ARG A 322 -2.85 -15.34 22.99
CA ARG A 322 -4.30 -15.48 22.81
C ARG A 322 -5.12 -14.44 23.58
N ARG A 323 -4.56 -13.89 24.66
CA ARG A 323 -5.17 -12.83 25.49
C ARG A 323 -4.56 -11.47 25.18
N THR A 324 -4.12 -11.26 23.95
CA THR A 324 -3.58 -9.97 23.53
C THR A 324 -4.39 -9.38 22.40
N ALA A 325 -4.62 -8.08 22.45
CA ALA A 325 -5.18 -7.31 21.35
C ALA A 325 -4.07 -6.44 20.73
N SER A 326 -4.06 -6.29 19.41
CA SER A 326 -3.11 -5.42 18.70
C SER A 326 -3.84 -4.47 17.76
N PHE A 327 -3.36 -3.23 17.67
CA PHE A 327 -3.92 -2.22 16.78
C PHE A 327 -2.80 -1.27 16.32
N GLY A 328 -2.91 -0.83 15.08
CA GLY A 328 -1.92 0.00 14.40
C GLY A 328 -2.14 1.49 14.64
N VAL A 329 -1.05 2.24 14.64
CA VAL A 329 -0.98 3.69 14.48
C VAL A 329 -0.29 3.97 13.15
N MET A 330 -0.96 4.68 12.26
CA MET A 330 -0.46 5.07 10.94
C MET A 330 -0.34 6.59 10.85
N VAL A 331 0.78 7.07 10.32
CA VAL A 331 1.13 8.50 10.29
C VAL A 331 1.30 8.99 8.86
N SER A 332 0.53 10.02 8.50
CA SER A 332 0.67 10.74 7.23
C SER A 332 1.96 11.57 7.22
N ASP A 333 3.04 11.00 6.68
CA ASP A 333 4.36 11.61 6.60
C ASP A 333 4.49 12.70 5.51
N GLY A 334 5.47 13.57 5.71
CA GLY A 334 5.97 14.47 4.68
C GLY A 334 7.00 13.79 3.77
N ALA A 335 7.27 14.40 2.62
CA ALA A 335 8.21 13.87 1.63
C ALA A 335 9.68 14.07 2.05
N THR A 336 10.23 13.12 2.81
CA THR A 336 11.62 13.16 3.32
C THR A 336 12.57 12.18 2.64
N GLY A 337 12.05 11.26 1.82
CA GLY A 337 12.85 10.18 1.25
C GLY A 337 13.28 10.36 -0.21
N SER A 338 14.12 9.44 -0.66
CA SER A 338 14.50 9.27 -2.07
C SER A 338 14.86 7.84 -2.41
N VAL A 339 14.75 7.49 -3.69
CA VAL A 339 15.11 6.20 -4.25
C VAL A 339 16.16 6.39 -5.34
N ARG A 340 17.22 5.58 -5.26
CA ARG A 340 18.20 5.43 -6.33
C ARG A 340 18.38 3.96 -6.64
N GLU A 341 18.82 3.67 -7.86
CA GLU A 341 19.23 2.33 -8.21
C GLU A 341 20.75 2.24 -8.07
N VAL A 342 21.22 1.18 -7.40
CA VAL A 342 22.63 0.86 -7.20
C VAL A 342 22.79 -0.62 -7.50
N LEU A 343 23.66 -0.98 -8.45
CA LEU A 343 23.89 -2.37 -8.88
C LEU A 343 22.58 -3.14 -9.21
N GLY A 344 21.62 -2.46 -9.85
CA GLY A 344 20.33 -3.03 -10.24
C GLY A 344 19.32 -3.21 -9.09
N ARG A 345 19.61 -2.71 -7.89
CA ARG A 345 18.73 -2.77 -6.71
C ARG A 345 18.33 -1.39 -6.21
N PRO A 346 17.14 -1.23 -5.62
CA PRO A 346 16.72 0.04 -5.02
C PRO A 346 17.48 0.31 -3.71
N LEU A 347 18.23 1.40 -3.68
CA LEU A 347 18.69 2.05 -2.45
C LEU A 347 17.65 3.10 -2.05
N VAL A 348 16.95 2.82 -0.94
CA VAL A 348 15.91 3.69 -0.40
C VAL A 348 16.48 4.47 0.77
N ARG A 349 16.52 5.80 0.67
CA ARG A 349 16.88 6.68 1.79
C ARG A 349 15.62 7.31 2.35
N TYR A 350 15.45 7.27 3.66
CA TYR A 350 14.30 7.86 4.33
C TYR A 350 14.63 8.12 5.79
N ASP A 351 14.40 9.35 6.24
CA ASP A 351 14.50 9.73 7.65
C ASP A 351 13.11 10.13 8.15
N LEU A 352 12.69 9.51 9.26
CA LEU A 352 11.41 9.84 9.88
C LEU A 352 11.52 11.24 10.49
N HIS A 353 10.57 12.11 10.14
CA HIS A 353 10.60 13.48 10.60
C HIS A 353 10.26 13.56 12.10
N PRO A 354 10.88 14.46 12.90
CA PRO A 354 10.55 14.61 14.32
C PRO A 354 9.06 14.89 14.60
N ARG A 355 8.38 15.60 13.69
CA ARG A 355 6.91 15.81 13.77
C ARG A 355 6.13 14.49 13.63
N ASP A 356 6.62 13.55 12.83
CA ASP A 356 5.97 12.25 12.67
C ASP A 356 6.23 11.34 13.88
N ALA A 357 7.40 11.46 14.51
CA ALA A 357 7.69 10.81 15.79
C ALA A 357 6.73 11.29 16.90
N GLU A 358 6.43 12.59 16.94
CA GLU A 358 5.43 13.15 17.85
C GLU A 358 4.00 12.67 17.54
N ARG A 359 3.65 12.52 16.26
CA ARG A 359 2.37 11.93 15.86
C ARG A 359 2.23 10.48 16.33
N PHE A 360 3.29 9.68 16.27
CA PHE A 360 3.28 8.33 16.84
C PHE A 360 3.01 8.37 18.35
N ARG A 361 3.66 9.28 19.09
CA ARG A 361 3.42 9.44 20.54
C ARG A 361 1.94 9.73 20.82
N ARG A 362 1.36 10.71 20.14
CA ARG A 362 -0.07 11.08 20.25
C ARG A 362 -1.00 9.92 19.90
N GLY A 363 -0.72 9.22 18.80
CA GLY A 363 -1.51 8.07 18.37
C GLY A 363 -1.46 6.91 19.37
N PHE A 364 -0.28 6.62 19.93
CA PHE A 364 -0.14 5.60 20.98
C PHE A 364 -0.80 6.00 22.30
N GLU A 365 -0.80 7.28 22.64
CA GLU A 365 -1.51 7.77 23.83
C GLU A 365 -3.02 7.56 23.69
N LEU A 366 -3.61 7.91 22.54
CA LEU A 366 -5.02 7.64 22.26
C LEU A 366 -5.32 6.13 22.26
N LEU A 367 -4.49 5.34 21.58
CA LEU A 367 -4.69 3.90 21.49
C LEU A 367 -4.58 3.21 22.86
N ALA A 368 -3.64 3.64 23.72
CA ALA A 368 -3.53 3.14 25.09
C ALA A 368 -4.79 3.45 25.90
N ARG A 369 -5.33 4.68 25.80
CA ARG A 369 -6.60 5.04 26.45
C ARG A 369 -7.75 4.16 25.98
N ILE A 370 -7.85 3.92 24.67
CA ILE A 370 -8.87 3.02 24.10
C ILE A 370 -8.73 1.60 24.68
N PHE A 371 -7.51 1.06 24.73
CA PHE A 371 -7.29 -0.26 25.30
C PHE A 371 -7.63 -0.34 26.79
N PHE A 372 -7.27 0.66 27.60
CA PHE A 372 -7.63 0.70 29.02
C PHE A 372 -9.14 0.83 29.22
N ALA A 373 -9.82 1.66 28.43
CA ALA A 373 -11.28 1.77 28.45
C ALA A 373 -11.97 0.46 28.03
N ALA A 374 -11.30 -0.36 27.20
CA ALA A 374 -11.73 -1.70 26.85
C ALA A 374 -11.45 -2.76 27.93
N GLY A 375 -10.73 -2.42 29.01
CA GLY A 375 -10.38 -3.34 30.11
C GLY A 375 -8.99 -3.98 30.03
N ALA A 376 -8.05 -3.38 29.28
CA ALA A 376 -6.68 -3.88 29.25
C ALA A 376 -5.98 -3.77 30.63
N ARG A 377 -5.27 -4.82 31.04
CA ARG A 377 -4.42 -4.82 32.23
C ARG A 377 -3.11 -4.05 32.00
N GLU A 378 -2.55 -4.22 30.80
CA GLU A 378 -1.25 -3.66 30.43
C GLU A 378 -1.26 -3.29 28.94
N VAL A 379 -0.61 -2.18 28.59
CA VAL A 379 -0.39 -1.78 27.19
C VAL A 379 1.11 -1.65 26.91
N LEU A 380 1.56 -2.35 25.89
CA LEU A 380 2.92 -2.31 25.35
C LEU A 380 2.93 -1.43 24.10
N VAL A 381 3.68 -0.34 24.16
CA VAL A 381 3.88 0.58 23.04
C VAL A 381 5.28 0.43 22.45
N PRO A 382 5.43 0.44 21.12
CA PRO A 382 6.68 0.18 20.42
C PRO A 382 7.56 1.45 20.34
N LEU A 383 7.72 2.13 21.47
CA LEU A 383 8.57 3.30 21.65
C LEU A 383 9.72 2.97 22.60
N GLY A 384 10.95 3.16 22.13
CA GLY A 384 12.17 2.91 22.87
C GLY A 384 12.18 3.69 24.19
N GLY A 385 12.41 2.98 25.30
CA GLY A 385 12.49 3.57 26.64
C GLY A 385 11.14 3.91 27.27
N VAL A 386 10.01 3.47 26.70
CA VAL A 386 8.69 3.52 27.35
C VAL A 386 8.42 2.15 28.00
N PRO A 387 8.21 2.09 29.34
CA PRO A 387 7.86 0.83 30.00
C PRO A 387 6.42 0.42 29.64
N PRO A 388 6.02 -0.84 29.93
CA PRO A 388 4.61 -1.23 29.85
C PRO A 388 3.73 -0.29 30.69
N LEU A 389 2.65 0.20 30.09
CA LEU A 389 1.68 1.09 30.74
C LEU A 389 0.68 0.23 31.53
N ARG A 390 0.28 0.69 32.72
CA ARG A 390 -0.64 -0.03 33.63
C ARG A 390 -1.58 0.94 34.34
N ASP A 391 -2.63 0.41 34.97
CA ASP A 391 -3.56 1.16 35.83
C ASP A 391 -4.24 2.36 35.15
N GLY A 392 -4.37 2.31 33.82
CA GLY A 392 -4.90 3.42 33.03
C GLY A 392 -3.96 4.62 32.86
N ASP A 393 -2.73 4.56 33.39
CA ASP A 393 -1.80 5.67 33.34
C ASP A 393 -1.06 5.77 31.99
N THR A 394 -1.30 6.88 31.29
CA THR A 394 -0.63 7.23 30.03
C THR A 394 0.41 8.35 30.20
N SER A 395 0.69 8.80 31.42
CA SER A 395 1.72 9.81 31.72
C SER A 395 3.10 9.49 31.12
N PRO A 396 3.56 8.22 31.05
CA PRO A 396 4.86 7.91 30.44
C PRO A 396 4.94 8.23 28.93
N LEU A 397 3.78 8.36 28.26
CA LEU A 397 3.68 8.83 26.88
C LEU A 397 3.46 10.34 26.80
N ARG A 398 2.63 10.92 27.66
CA ARG A 398 2.26 12.34 27.62
C ARG A 398 3.46 13.27 27.81
N ASP A 399 4.32 12.94 28.76
CA ASP A 399 5.41 13.82 29.19
C ASP A 399 6.73 13.55 28.45
N ARG A 400 6.71 12.63 27.47
CA ARG A 400 7.91 12.16 26.77
C ARG A 400 8.14 12.93 25.47
N VAL A 401 9.37 13.41 25.31
CA VAL A 401 9.88 13.83 23.99
C VAL A 401 10.29 12.58 23.20
N VAL A 402 9.54 12.24 22.16
CA VAL A 402 9.84 11.07 21.29
C VAL A 402 10.71 11.51 20.12
N ARG A 403 11.85 10.83 19.93
CA ARG A 403 12.76 11.05 18.80
C ARG A 403 12.51 10.02 17.70
N PRO A 404 12.83 10.31 16.43
CA PRO A 404 12.68 9.35 15.34
C PRO A 404 13.27 7.95 15.63
N ARG A 405 14.47 7.88 16.22
CA ARG A 405 15.14 6.63 16.57
C ARG A 405 14.42 5.79 17.62
N ASP A 406 13.51 6.39 18.38
CA ASP A 406 12.78 5.70 19.44
C ASP A 406 11.59 4.93 18.85
N VAL A 407 11.16 5.22 17.62
CA VAL A 407 10.00 4.58 16.99
C VAL A 407 10.42 3.27 16.32
N GLN A 408 9.83 2.15 16.71
CA GLN A 408 9.91 0.93 15.93
C GLN A 408 8.82 0.95 14.86
N ALA A 409 9.20 1.22 13.61
CA ALA A 409 8.27 1.44 12.51
C ALA A 409 8.41 0.42 11.36
N MET A 410 7.30 0.28 10.63
CA MET A 410 7.18 -0.43 9.35
C MET A 410 6.42 0.48 8.38
N ALA A 411 6.50 0.24 7.08
CA ALA A 411 5.69 0.99 6.12
C ALA A 411 5.28 0.10 4.94
N PHE A 412 4.10 0.40 4.40
CA PHE A 412 3.48 -0.41 3.35
C PHE A 412 3.10 0.41 2.12
N HIS A 413 3.25 1.73 2.18
CA HIS A 413 2.73 2.65 1.18
C HIS A 413 3.82 3.60 0.66
N PRO A 414 4.91 3.09 0.03
CA PRO A 414 5.87 3.95 -0.65
C PRO A 414 5.18 4.66 -1.82
N LEU A 415 5.30 5.99 -1.92
CA LEU A 415 4.70 6.83 -2.97
C LEU A 415 5.64 7.94 -3.49
N GLY A 416 5.27 8.65 -4.55
CA GLY A 416 5.82 9.98 -4.91
C GLY A 416 7.14 10.05 -5.69
N THR A 417 7.79 8.93 -5.97
CA THR A 417 9.12 8.89 -6.61
C THR A 417 9.15 9.25 -8.11
N ALA A 418 7.98 9.36 -8.74
CA ALA A 418 7.78 9.90 -10.07
C ALA A 418 6.57 10.84 -10.06
N ARG A 419 6.49 11.70 -9.02
CA ARG A 419 5.29 12.49 -8.69
C ARG A 419 4.70 13.22 -9.88
N MET A 420 3.37 13.25 -9.94
CA MET A 420 2.63 14.08 -10.89
C MET A 420 2.62 15.55 -10.49
N GLY A 421 2.54 16.42 -11.49
CA GLY A 421 2.42 17.87 -11.33
C GLY A 421 2.55 18.59 -12.66
N THR A 422 2.26 19.89 -12.68
CA THR A 422 2.31 20.70 -13.91
C THR A 422 3.69 21.25 -14.24
N ASP A 423 4.61 21.32 -13.26
CA ASP A 423 5.98 21.83 -13.44
C ASP A 423 6.98 20.69 -13.67
N PRO A 424 7.58 20.52 -14.87
CA PRO A 424 8.54 19.46 -15.16
C PRO A 424 9.86 19.54 -14.38
N ALA A 425 10.22 20.70 -13.82
CA ALA A 425 11.39 20.81 -12.94
C ALA A 425 11.12 20.17 -11.57
N ARG A 426 9.84 20.17 -11.18
CA ARG A 426 9.40 19.62 -9.90
C ARG A 426 8.67 18.28 -10.05
N SER A 427 8.21 17.86 -11.21
CA SER A 427 7.45 16.61 -11.39
C SER A 427 8.05 15.72 -12.48
N VAL A 428 7.60 14.47 -12.55
CA VAL A 428 8.03 13.52 -13.59
C VAL A 428 6.95 13.32 -14.64
N VAL A 429 5.69 13.36 -14.22
CA VAL A 429 4.53 13.19 -15.09
C VAL A 429 3.53 14.34 -14.96
N GLY A 430 2.73 14.57 -16.00
CA GLY A 430 1.58 15.49 -15.96
C GLY A 430 0.37 14.91 -15.21
N SER A 431 -0.75 15.63 -15.18
CA SER A 431 -2.02 15.13 -14.62
C SER A 431 -2.63 13.98 -15.44
N ASP A 432 -2.25 13.87 -16.71
CA ASP A 432 -2.54 12.76 -17.62
C ASP A 432 -1.62 11.54 -17.41
N LEU A 433 -0.74 11.61 -16.40
CA LEU A 433 0.28 10.62 -16.07
C LEU A 433 1.32 10.36 -17.17
N GLN A 434 1.37 11.19 -18.21
CA GLN A 434 2.41 11.10 -19.24
C GLN A 434 3.72 11.69 -18.72
N VAL A 435 4.84 11.01 -18.98
CA VAL A 435 6.18 11.51 -18.68
C VAL A 435 6.43 12.79 -19.47
N HIS A 436 6.86 13.85 -18.78
CA HIS A 436 7.12 15.15 -19.40
C HIS A 436 8.10 15.01 -20.57
N GLY A 437 7.70 15.48 -21.75
CA GLY A 437 8.52 15.47 -22.95
C GLY A 437 8.68 14.13 -23.66
N VAL A 438 7.97 13.06 -23.24
CA VAL A 438 8.02 11.74 -23.89
C VAL A 438 6.63 11.24 -24.25
N ARG A 439 6.31 11.29 -25.54
CA ARG A 439 5.00 10.87 -26.06
C ARG A 439 4.81 9.37 -25.93
N GLY A 440 3.64 8.98 -25.44
CA GLY A 440 3.24 7.58 -25.30
C GLY A 440 3.89 6.85 -24.13
N LEU A 441 4.67 7.54 -23.28
CA LEU A 441 5.22 6.95 -22.06
C LEU A 441 4.46 7.48 -20.84
N HIS A 442 3.72 6.61 -20.17
CA HIS A 442 2.96 6.95 -18.96
C HIS A 442 3.48 6.20 -17.75
N VAL A 443 3.20 6.70 -16.54
CA VAL A 443 3.49 6.02 -15.27
C VAL A 443 2.18 5.87 -14.49
N ALA A 444 1.83 4.65 -14.10
CA ALA A 444 0.58 4.37 -13.40
C ALA A 444 0.82 3.44 -12.21
N ASP A 445 1.50 3.95 -11.18
CA ASP A 445 1.67 3.27 -9.89
C ASP A 445 1.82 4.28 -8.74
N GLY A 446 2.12 3.82 -7.53
CA GLY A 446 2.29 4.70 -6.36
C GLY A 446 3.32 5.83 -6.52
N SER A 447 4.27 5.71 -7.44
CA SER A 447 5.27 6.73 -7.71
C SER A 447 4.68 8.07 -8.17
N VAL A 448 3.51 8.07 -8.81
CA VAL A 448 2.90 9.32 -9.30
C VAL A 448 2.14 10.08 -8.23
N VAL A 449 1.77 9.43 -7.12
CA VAL A 449 0.96 10.04 -6.05
C VAL A 449 1.77 11.17 -5.37
N PRO A 450 1.33 12.44 -5.42
CA PRO A 450 2.18 13.59 -5.06
C PRO A 450 2.64 13.64 -3.60
N THR A 451 1.75 13.27 -2.68
CA THR A 451 1.97 13.32 -1.23
C THR A 451 1.21 12.18 -0.54
N SER A 452 1.59 11.87 0.70
CA SER A 452 0.90 10.86 1.52
C SER A 452 -0.59 11.22 1.67
N PRO A 453 -1.52 10.30 1.34
CA PRO A 453 -2.95 10.57 1.47
C PRO A 453 -3.48 10.38 2.90
N GLY A 454 -2.66 9.90 3.84
CA GLY A 454 -3.08 9.60 5.22
C GLY A 454 -4.00 8.39 5.37
N VAL A 455 -4.30 7.70 4.27
CA VAL A 455 -5.08 6.46 4.20
C VAL A 455 -4.38 5.44 3.28
N ASN A 456 -4.89 4.21 3.15
CA ASN A 456 -4.31 3.22 2.23
C ASN A 456 -4.48 3.67 0.76
N PRO A 457 -3.41 3.75 -0.04
CA PRO A 457 -3.44 4.41 -1.34
C PRO A 457 -3.90 3.51 -2.49
N GLN A 458 -4.29 2.26 -2.26
CA GLN A 458 -4.50 1.31 -3.37
C GLN A 458 -5.63 1.77 -4.32
N VAL A 459 -6.74 2.26 -3.77
CA VAL A 459 -7.89 2.75 -4.54
C VAL A 459 -7.52 4.06 -5.25
N THR A 460 -6.75 4.94 -4.61
CA THR A 460 -6.16 6.13 -5.25
C THR A 460 -5.34 5.74 -6.49
N ILE A 461 -4.42 4.78 -6.37
CA ILE A 461 -3.57 4.34 -7.48
C ILE A 461 -4.41 3.74 -8.62
N MET A 462 -5.38 2.88 -8.28
CA MET A 462 -6.31 2.28 -9.25
C MET A 462 -7.13 3.34 -9.97
N ALA A 463 -7.63 4.35 -9.26
CA ALA A 463 -8.42 5.43 -9.84
C ALA A 463 -7.59 6.30 -10.80
N LEU A 464 -6.37 6.68 -10.40
CA LEU A 464 -5.47 7.43 -11.28
C LEU A 464 -5.15 6.66 -12.57
N ALA A 465 -4.87 5.35 -12.46
CA ALA A 465 -4.60 4.49 -13.60
C ALA A 465 -5.83 4.30 -14.51
N THR A 466 -7.01 4.11 -13.92
CA THR A 466 -8.30 3.96 -14.61
C THR A 466 -8.64 5.24 -15.39
N ARG A 467 -8.49 6.42 -14.75
CA ARG A 467 -8.71 7.72 -15.42
C ARG A 467 -7.79 7.89 -16.63
N MET A 468 -6.50 7.63 -16.46
CA MET A 468 -5.51 7.71 -17.54
C MET A 468 -5.88 6.77 -18.69
N ALA A 469 -6.16 5.50 -18.40
CA ALA A 469 -6.47 4.52 -19.43
C ALA A 469 -7.76 4.86 -20.20
N HIS A 470 -8.81 5.34 -19.54
CA HIS A 470 -10.01 5.83 -20.21
C HIS A 470 -9.75 6.99 -21.16
N ALA A 471 -8.93 7.96 -20.73
CA ALA A 471 -8.55 9.09 -21.59
C ALA A 471 -7.77 8.62 -22.82
N LEU A 472 -6.84 7.67 -22.67
CA LEU A 472 -6.07 7.10 -23.76
C LEU A 472 -6.91 6.25 -24.72
N ALA A 473 -7.97 5.62 -24.22
CA ALA A 473 -8.97 4.90 -25.02
C ALA A 473 -9.93 5.82 -25.79
N GLY A 474 -9.82 7.15 -25.64
CA GLY A 474 -10.73 8.11 -26.27
C GLY A 474 -12.11 8.20 -25.60
N GLY A 475 -12.31 7.57 -24.45
CA GLY A 475 -13.54 7.64 -23.67
C GLY A 475 -13.55 8.83 -22.71
N ARG A 476 -14.74 9.43 -22.50
CA ARG A 476 -15.02 10.23 -21.29
C ARG A 476 -15.83 9.35 -20.35
N LEU A 477 -15.40 9.21 -19.09
CA LEU A 477 -16.24 8.61 -18.07
C LEU A 477 -17.48 9.48 -17.92
N ALA A 478 -18.67 8.88 -18.01
CA ALA A 478 -19.92 9.61 -17.85
C ALA A 478 -19.90 10.28 -16.46
N THR A 479 -20.01 11.60 -16.43
CA THR A 479 -20.40 12.32 -15.21
C THR A 479 -21.86 11.99 -14.97
N ALA A 480 -22.14 11.32 -13.85
CA ALA A 480 -23.51 11.06 -13.41
C ALA A 480 -24.31 12.36 -13.25
#